data_AF-A0A7J2J8Q4-F1
#
_entry.id   AF-A0A7J2J8Q4-F1
#
_cell.length_a   1.000
_cell.length_b   1.000
_cell.length_c   1.000
_cell.angle_alpha   90.00
_cell.angle_beta   90.00
_cell.angle_gamma   90.00
#
_symmetry.space_group_name_H-M   'P 1'
#
loop_
_entity.id
_entity.type
_entity.pdbx_description
1 polymer ?
#
loop_
_entity_poly.entity_id
_entity_poly.type
_entity_poly.pdbx_seq_one_letter_code
_entity_poly.pdbx_strand_id
1 'polypeptide(L)' 'MTHPFTLLGITLILLGAAFLLLPVIGKYIDLSNVPSWLVYIYHRNGFYFATSPLLLVFSLVVFIIYVLTR' A
#
# COMPACT_ATOMS: atom_id res chain seq x y z
N MET A 1 13.93 13.86 23.06
CA MET A 1 13.44 14.54 21.84
C MET A 1 13.33 13.49 20.75
N THR A 2 12.14 12.95 20.50
CA THR A 2 11.93 12.03 19.37
C THR A 2 12.05 12.86 18.09
N HIS A 3 13.07 12.58 17.28
CA HIS A 3 13.26 13.29 16.03
C HIS A 3 12.04 13.01 15.13
N PRO A 4 11.36 14.05 14.59
CA PRO A 4 10.13 13.88 13.82
C PRO A 4 10.37 12.98 12.59
N PHE A 5 11.57 13.00 12.03
CA PHE A 5 11.99 12.12 10.94
C PHE A 5 12.04 10.64 11.33
N THR A 6 12.43 10.32 12.56
CA THR A 6 12.45 8.93 13.04
C THR A 6 11.03 8.41 13.18
N LEU A 7 10.11 9.22 13.70
CA LEU A 7 8.70 8.85 13.83
C LEU A 7 8.06 8.62 12.46
N LEU A 8 8.33 9.53 11.50
CA LEU A 8 7.90 9.41 10.11
C LEU A 8 8.43 8.13 9.45
N GLY A 9 9.73 7.84 9.62
CA GLY A 9 10.34 6.60 9.13
C GLY A 9 9.70 5.34 9.71
N ILE A 10 9.48 5.30 11.03
CA ILE A 10 8.80 4.18 11.70
C ILE A 10 7.38 4.00 11.15
N THR A 11 6.61 5.09 10.96
CA THR A 11 5.27 5.00 10.39
C THR A 11 5.26 4.46 8.96
N LEU A 12 6.22 4.87 8.12
CA LEU A 12 6.38 4.35 6.76
C LEU A 12 6.72 2.85 6.74
N ILE A 13 7.61 2.41 7.64
CA ILE A 13 7.97 0.99 7.75
C ILE A 13 6.75 0.16 8.18
N LEU A 14 6.02 0.60 9.20
CA LEU A 14 4.81 -0.09 9.66
C LEU A 14 3.74 -0.14 8.58
N LEU A 15 3.55 0.95 7.83
CA LEU A 15 2.61 1.01 6.72
C LEU A 15 3.00 0.03 5.60
N GLY A 16 4.28 -0.02 5.22
CA GLY A 16 4.79 -0.98 4.23
C GLY A 16 4.63 -2.43 4.69
N ALA A 17 4.91 -2.73 5.96
CA ALA A 17 4.72 -4.06 6.53
C ALA A 17 3.24 -4.47 6.52
N ALA A 18 2.32 -3.55 6.85
CA ALA A 18 0.89 -3.79 6.79
C ALA A 18 0.42 -4.12 5.36
N PHE A 19 0.90 -3.40 4.34
CA PHE A 19 0.59 -3.69 2.95
C PHE A 19 1.15 -5.02 2.46
N LEU A 20 2.32 -5.45 2.94
CA LEU A 20 2.86 -6.78 2.64
C LEU A 20 2.03 -7.91 3.25
N LEU A 21 1.42 -7.67 4.42
CA LEU A 21 0.57 -8.65 5.09
C LEU A 21 -0.86 -8.70 4.56
N LEU A 22 -1.34 -7.64 3.90
CA LEU A 22 -2.67 -7.57 3.28
C LEU A 22 -3.06 -8.80 2.45
N PRO A 23 -2.21 -9.31 1.53
CA PRO A 23 -2.55 -10.49 0.73
C PRO A 23 -2.64 -11.79 1.54
N VAL A 24 -1.98 -11.86 2.71
CA VAL A 24 -2.09 -13.02 3.62
C VAL A 24 -3.39 -12.91 4.40
N ILE A 25 -3.66 -11.74 4.98
CA ILE A 25 -4.85 -11.48 5.79
C ILE A 25 -6.12 -11.61 4.96
N GLY A 26 -6.11 -11.10 3.73
CA GLY A 26 -7.28 -11.15 2.86
C GLY A 26 -7.65 -12.55 2.36
N LYS A 27 -6.80 -13.56 2.56
CA LYS A 27 -7.21 -14.97 2.39
C LYS A 27 -8.12 -15.48 3.51
N TYR A 28 -8.04 -14.87 4.69
CA TYR A 28 -8.78 -15.29 5.89
C TYR A 28 -9.92 -14.34 6.24
N ILE A 29 -9.83 -13.08 5.82
CA ILE A 29 -10.83 -12.05 6.10
C ILE A 29 -11.44 -11.59 4.78
N ASP A 30 -12.77 -11.52 4.74
CA ASP A 30 -13.49 -10.99 3.60
C ASP A 30 -13.36 -9.46 3.58
N LEU A 31 -12.50 -8.95 2.69
CA LEU A 31 -12.28 -7.52 2.49
C LEU A 31 -13.30 -6.87 1.55
N SER A 32 -14.41 -7.55 1.23
CA SER A 32 -15.48 -7.01 0.37
C SER A 32 -16.07 -5.68 0.85
N ASN A 33 -15.97 -5.39 2.16
CA ASN A 33 -16.41 -4.12 2.74
C ASN A 33 -15.40 -2.98 2.62
N VAL A 34 -14.18 -3.26 2.17
CA VAL A 34 -13.15 -2.24 1.97
C VAL A 34 -13.35 -1.62 0.58
N PRO A 35 -13.35 -0.29 0.45
CA PRO A 35 -13.49 0.35 -0.84
C PRO A 35 -12.38 -0.09 -1.79
N SER A 36 -12.76 -0.48 -3.01
CA SER A 36 -11.84 -0.96 -4.05
C SER A 36 -10.79 0.08 -4.48
N TRP A 37 -11.07 1.38 -4.31
CA TRP A 37 -10.11 2.45 -4.55
C TRP A 37 -8.98 2.50 -3.51
N LEU A 38 -9.23 1.97 -2.30
CA LEU A 38 -8.24 1.92 -1.22
C LEU A 38 -7.46 0.60 -1.26
N VAL A 39 -8.17 -0.51 -1.41
CA VAL A 39 -7.59 -1.87 -1.47
C VAL A 39 -8.24 -2.64 -2.61
N TYR A 40 -7.45 -2.91 -3.65
CA TYR A 40 -7.85 -3.73 -4.78
C TYR A 40 -7.30 -5.13 -4.62
N ILE A 41 -8.21 -6.10 -4.57
CA ILE A 41 -7.90 -7.51 -4.39
C ILE A 41 -8.17 -8.22 -5.70
N TYR A 42 -7.13 -8.77 -6.29
CA TYR A 42 -7.20 -9.61 -7.46
C TYR A 42 -7.08 -11.08 -7.03
N HIS A 43 -8.15 -11.84 -7.27
CA HIS A 43 -8.20 -13.27 -7.00
C HIS A 43 -8.56 -14.05 -8.26
N ARG A 44 -7.60 -14.78 -8.84
CA ARG A 44 -7.80 -15.65 -10.02
C ARG A 44 -6.91 -16.89 -9.95
N ASN A 45 -7.48 -18.07 -10.15
CA ASN A 45 -6.78 -19.35 -10.29
C ASN A 45 -5.71 -19.63 -9.20
N GLY A 46 -6.04 -19.38 -7.92
CA GLY A 46 -5.12 -19.58 -6.79
C GLY A 46 -4.10 -18.45 -6.56
N PHE A 47 -4.06 -17.44 -7.45
CA PHE A 47 -3.28 -16.22 -7.24
C PHE A 47 -4.10 -15.20 -6.44
N TYR A 48 -3.53 -14.69 -5.35
CA TYR A 48 -4.14 -13.69 -4.47
C TYR A 48 -3.21 -12.49 -4.38
N PHE A 49 -3.64 -11.36 -4.94
CA PHE A 49 -2.84 -10.14 -5.00
C PHE A 49 -3.67 -8.98 -4.46
N ALA A 50 -3.23 -8.42 -3.32
CA ALA A 50 -3.83 -7.23 -2.74
C ALA A 50 -2.89 -6.05 -3.00
N THR A 51 -3.41 -5.01 -3.65
CA THR A 51 -2.69 -3.76 -3.90
C THR A 51 -3.53 -2.56 -3.49
N SER A 52 -2.92 -1.39 -3.36
CA SER A 52 -3.65 -0.13 -3.12
C SER A 52 -3.57 0.73 -4.38
N PRO A 53 -4.66 0.87 -5.16
CA PRO A 53 -4.68 1.70 -6.36
C PRO A 53 -4.27 3.14 -6.07
N LEU A 54 -4.71 3.68 -4.93
CA LEU A 54 -4.35 5.01 -4.47
C LEU A 54 -2.85 5.17 -4.30
N LEU A 55 -2.18 4.22 -3.65
CA LEU A 55 -0.72 4.27 -3.48
C LEU A 55 0.03 4.12 -4.80
N LEU A 56 -0.46 3.30 -5.72
CA LEU A 56 0.14 3.17 -7.05
C LEU A 56 0.08 4.51 -7.80
N VAL A 57 -1.08 5.17 -7.79
CA VAL A 57 -1.24 6.51 -8.39
C VAL A 57 -0.31 7.51 -7.71
N PHE A 58 -0.27 7.53 -6.38
CA PHE A 58 0.60 8.44 -5.64
C PHE A 58 2.07 8.22 -5.96
N SER A 59 2.51 6.96 -6.01
CA SER A 59 3.88 6.59 -6.35
C SER A 59 4.23 7.00 -7.78
N LEU A 60 3.29 6.85 -8.72
CA LEU A 60 3.47 7.28 -10.11
C LEU A 60 3.59 8.81 -10.21
N VAL A 61 2.72 9.56 -9.52
CA VAL A 61 2.77 11.03 -9.51
C VAL A 61 4.09 11.54 -8.93
N VAL A 62 4.52 11.00 -7.80
CA VAL A 62 5.81 11.36 -7.18
C VAL A 62 6.97 11.02 -8.11
N PHE A 63 6.92 9.86 -8.78
CA PHE A 63 7.94 9.47 -9.74
C PHE A 63 8.01 10.42 -10.93
N ILE A 64 6.86 10.80 -11.49
CA ILE A 64 6.76 11.79 -12.58
C ILE A 64 7.36 13.12 -12.13
N ILE A 65 6.94 13.64 -10.98
CA ILE A 65 7.46 14.91 -10.43
C ILE A 65 8.98 14.83 -10.24
N TYR A 66 9.50 13.72 -9.70
CA TYR A 66 10.93 13.51 -9.52
C TYR A 66 11.68 13.56 -10.85
N VAL A 67 11.18 12.89 -11.89
CA VAL A 67 11.78 12.89 -13.23
C VAL A 67 11.74 14.27 -13.88
N LEU A 68 10.64 15.04 -13.73
CA LEU A 68 10.55 16.40 -14.29
C LEU A 68 11.39 17.44 -13.54
N THR A 69 11.65 17.22 -12.24
CA THR A 69 12.41 18.16 -11.40
C THR A 69 13.92 17.87 -11.43
N ARG A 70 14.32 16.70 -11.92
CA ARG A 70 15.71 16.25 -12.06
C ARG A 70 16.28 16.66 -13.42
#